data_AF-C2M913-F1
#
_entry.id   AF-C2M913-F1
#
_cell.length_a   1.000
_cell.length_b   1.000
_cell.length_c   1.000
_cell.angle_alpha   90.00
_cell.angle_beta   90.00
_cell.angle_gamma   90.00
#
_symmetry.space_group_name_H-M   'P 1'
#
loop_
_entity.id
_entity.type
_entity.pdbx_description
1 polymer ?
#
loop_
_entity_poly.entity_id
_entity_poly.type
_entity_poly.pdbx_seq_one_letter_code
_entity_poly.pdbx_strand_id
1 'polypeptide(L)'
;MSALQAISPLDGRYASKTAPLAAYSSESALIRYRVRIEVEYLIALTQAIPALSKAITEPKQQALRQLYKEWSTEAAQEVKDIEATTNHDVKAVEYYIKRHLPQLGLEEIEEYVHFGLTSQDVNNTAFPLMLREALHEVYLPTLQQLIEQLRQLANEW
;
A
#
# COMPACT_ATOMS: atom_id res chain seq x y z
N MET A 1 -12.84 -6.72 -17.51
CA MET A 1 -12.64 -6.16 -18.88
C MET A 1 -11.61 -7.00 -19.62
N SER A 2 -11.75 -7.17 -20.93
CA SER A 2 -10.69 -7.77 -21.75
C SER A 2 -9.64 -6.72 -22.15
N ALA A 3 -8.42 -7.16 -22.47
CA ALA A 3 -7.35 -6.26 -22.92
C ALA A 3 -7.71 -5.48 -24.20
N LEU A 4 -8.59 -6.02 -25.05
CA LEU A 4 -9.10 -5.35 -26.27
C LEU A 4 -10.12 -4.24 -25.98
N GLN A 5 -10.71 -4.23 -24.78
CA GLN A 5 -11.69 -3.23 -24.35
C GLN A 5 -11.07 -2.16 -23.44
N ALA A 6 -9.79 -2.30 -23.07
CA ALA A 6 -9.10 -1.33 -22.23
C ALA A 6 -8.93 0.00 -22.98
N ILE A 7 -9.25 1.11 -22.29
CA ILE A 7 -9.08 2.48 -22.85
C ILE A 7 -7.59 2.83 -22.96
N SER A 8 -6.83 2.53 -21.90
CA SER A 8 -5.39 2.75 -21.85
C SER A 8 -4.65 1.57 -22.49
N PRO A 9 -3.69 1.80 -23.40
CA PRO A 9 -2.86 0.74 -23.93
C PRO A 9 -1.94 0.13 -22.86
N LEU A 10 -1.67 0.86 -21.75
CA LEU A 10 -0.88 0.35 -20.63
C LEU A 10 -1.56 -0.84 -19.96
N ASP A 11 -2.89 -0.86 -19.92
CA ASP A 11 -3.69 -1.93 -19.30
C ASP A 11 -4.26 -2.92 -20.34
N GLY A 12 -4.02 -2.67 -21.63
CA GLY A 12 -4.45 -3.49 -22.76
C GLY A 12 -3.27 -4.03 -23.57
N ARG A 13 -2.98 -3.37 -24.69
CA ARG A 13 -1.93 -3.79 -25.65
C ARG A 13 -0.57 -4.07 -25.01
N TYR A 14 -0.19 -3.31 -24.00
CA TYR A 14 1.10 -3.38 -23.31
C TYR A 14 0.99 -3.93 -21.89
N ALA A 15 -0.15 -4.50 -21.49
CA ALA A 15 -0.37 -5.02 -20.14
C ALA A 15 0.71 -6.00 -19.68
N SER A 16 1.20 -6.86 -20.57
CA SER A 16 2.28 -7.80 -20.25
C SER A 16 3.62 -7.12 -19.97
N LYS A 17 3.83 -5.88 -20.43
CA LYS A 17 5.05 -5.08 -20.21
C LYS A 17 4.94 -4.21 -18.95
N THR A 18 3.73 -3.81 -18.58
CA THR A 18 3.44 -2.92 -17.45
C THR A 18 2.97 -3.68 -16.21
N ALA A 19 2.63 -4.97 -16.32
CA ALA A 19 2.11 -5.78 -15.22
C ALA A 19 2.90 -5.68 -13.90
N PRO A 20 4.26 -5.67 -13.90
CA PRO A 20 5.01 -5.51 -12.65
C PRO A 20 4.73 -4.19 -11.91
N LEU A 21 4.37 -3.12 -12.63
CA LEU A 21 4.07 -1.82 -12.05
C LEU A 21 2.70 -1.79 -11.35
N ALA A 22 1.78 -2.71 -11.67
CA ALA A 22 0.45 -2.74 -11.06
C ALA A 22 0.50 -2.87 -9.53
N ALA A 23 1.53 -3.51 -8.98
CA ALA A 23 1.77 -3.61 -7.55
C ALA A 23 2.12 -2.26 -6.88
N TYR A 24 2.34 -1.20 -7.66
CA TYR A 24 2.77 0.12 -7.17
C TYR A 24 1.92 1.27 -7.72
N SER A 25 1.28 1.13 -8.88
CA SER A 25 0.57 2.21 -9.58
C SER A 25 -0.91 1.94 -9.85
N SER A 26 -1.47 0.86 -9.29
CA SER A 26 -2.92 0.59 -9.35
C SER A 26 -3.66 1.22 -8.15
N GLU A 27 -4.99 1.32 -8.26
CA GLU A 27 -5.84 1.72 -7.13
C GLU A 27 -5.70 0.77 -5.94
N SER A 28 -5.67 -0.55 -6.19
CA SER A 28 -5.40 -1.55 -5.14
C SER A 28 -4.05 -1.33 -4.45
N ALA A 29 -3.01 -0.98 -5.22
CA ALA A 29 -1.72 -0.61 -4.64
C ALA A 29 -1.85 0.65 -3.77
N LEU A 30 -2.47 1.72 -4.28
CA LEU A 30 -2.67 2.96 -3.51
C LEU A 30 -3.38 2.69 -2.17
N ILE A 31 -4.43 1.87 -2.17
CA ILE A 31 -5.13 1.46 -0.96
C ILE A 31 -4.18 0.70 -0.02
N ARG A 32 -3.43 -0.30 -0.52
CA ARG A 32 -2.44 -1.04 0.28
C ARG A 32 -1.42 -0.12 0.95
N TYR A 33 -0.88 0.84 0.21
CA TYR A 33 0.11 1.78 0.75
C TYR A 33 -0.51 2.73 1.78
N ARG A 34 -1.75 3.18 1.58
CA ARG A 34 -2.47 3.97 2.60
C ARG A 34 -2.68 3.17 3.89
N VAL A 35 -3.10 1.91 3.79
CA VAL A 35 -3.20 1.00 4.94
C VAL A 35 -1.85 0.85 5.63
N ARG A 36 -0.76 0.67 4.86
CA ARG A 36 0.60 0.60 5.40
C ARG A 36 0.98 1.84 6.20
N ILE A 37 0.72 3.04 5.67
CA ILE A 37 1.05 4.29 6.36
C ILE A 37 0.27 4.42 7.67
N GLU A 38 -1.04 4.17 7.65
CA GLU A 38 -1.89 4.23 8.85
C GLU A 38 -1.48 3.22 9.91
N VAL A 39 -1.19 1.98 9.50
CA VAL A 39 -0.74 0.91 10.42
C VAL A 39 0.61 1.26 11.05
N GLU A 40 1.60 1.68 10.26
CA GLU A 40 2.91 2.06 10.82
C GLU A 40 2.81 3.33 11.67
N TYR A 41 1.93 4.27 11.32
CA TYR A 41 1.64 5.44 12.16
C TYR A 41 1.03 5.03 13.50
N LEU A 42 0.02 4.16 13.52
CA LEU A 42 -0.61 3.66 14.73
C LEU A 42 0.40 2.96 15.65
N ILE A 43 1.27 2.12 15.07
CA ILE A 43 2.34 1.44 15.81
C ILE A 43 3.33 2.48 16.39
N ALA A 44 3.74 3.47 15.60
CA ALA A 44 4.64 4.52 16.09
C ALA A 44 4.00 5.38 17.20
N LEU A 45 2.73 5.74 17.05
CA LEU A 45 1.98 6.55 18.00
C LEU A 45 1.83 5.83 19.35
N THR A 46 1.46 4.55 19.31
CA THR A 46 1.29 3.74 20.53
C THR A 46 2.60 3.51 21.27
N GLN A 47 3.73 3.44 20.57
CA GLN A 47 5.06 3.42 21.19
C GLN A 47 5.46 4.77 21.80
N ALA A 48 5.04 5.88 21.18
CA ALA A 48 5.34 7.22 21.66
C ALA A 48 4.50 7.64 22.88
N ILE A 49 3.32 7.05 23.08
CA ILE A 49 2.42 7.37 24.20
C ILE A 49 2.57 6.31 25.30
N PRO A 50 3.15 6.64 26.49
CA PRO A 50 3.42 5.65 27.54
C PRO A 50 2.18 4.90 28.06
N ALA A 51 1.00 5.52 27.97
CA ALA A 51 -0.26 4.90 28.38
C ALA A 51 -0.71 3.79 27.40
N LEU A 52 -0.31 3.85 26.13
CA LEU A 52 -0.68 2.90 25.07
C LEU A 52 0.41 1.87 24.80
N SER A 53 1.66 2.13 25.19
CA SER A 53 2.80 1.26 24.86
C SER A 53 2.69 -0.16 25.39
N LYS A 54 1.92 -0.38 26.47
CA LYS A 54 1.63 -1.70 27.02
C LYS A 54 0.56 -2.48 26.26
N ALA A 55 -0.28 -1.79 25.47
CA ALA A 55 -1.40 -2.40 24.75
C ALA A 55 -0.93 -3.19 23.51
N ILE A 56 0.17 -2.75 22.89
CA ILE A 56 0.64 -3.26 21.60
C ILE A 56 1.96 -4.03 21.73
N THR A 57 1.84 -5.31 22.07
CA THR A 57 3.00 -6.22 22.10
C THR A 57 3.57 -6.43 20.69
N GLU A 58 4.83 -6.85 20.59
CA GLU A 58 5.48 -7.14 19.29
C GLU A 58 4.65 -8.11 18.41
N PRO A 59 4.05 -9.20 18.93
CA PRO A 59 3.15 -10.05 18.15
C PRO A 59 1.94 -9.31 17.58
N LYS A 60 1.33 -8.39 18.35
CA LYS A 60 0.20 -7.58 17.87
C LYS A 60 0.62 -6.59 16.79
N GLN A 61 1.82 -6.00 16.90
CA GLN A 61 2.37 -5.15 15.83
C GLN A 61 2.58 -5.96 14.54
N GLN A 62 3.11 -7.17 14.64
CA GLN A 62 3.27 -8.05 13.48
C GLN A 62 1.93 -8.42 12.86
N ALA A 63 0.91 -8.72 13.68
CA ALA A 63 -0.44 -9.01 13.20
C ALA A 63 -1.05 -7.81 12.45
N LEU A 64 -0.92 -6.58 12.96
CA LEU A 64 -1.35 -5.37 12.25
C LEU A 64 -0.63 -5.20 10.90
N ARG A 65 0.67 -5.48 10.85
CA ARG A 65 1.43 -5.39 9.60
C ARG A 65 0.96 -6.38 8.54
N GLN A 66 0.32 -7.49 8.93
CA GLN A 66 -0.26 -8.40 7.94
C GLN A 66 -1.38 -7.77 7.12
N LEU A 67 -2.09 -6.76 7.67
CA LEU A 67 -3.13 -6.03 6.95
C LEU A 67 -2.66 -5.42 5.63
N TYR A 68 -1.37 -5.12 5.48
CA TYR A 68 -0.80 -4.63 4.22
C TYR A 68 0.26 -5.55 3.60
N LYS A 69 0.84 -6.49 4.36
CA LYS A 69 1.83 -7.45 3.84
C LYS A 69 1.17 -8.62 3.12
N GLU A 70 0.07 -9.14 3.64
CA GLU A 70 -0.74 -10.20 3.03
C GLU A 70 -1.89 -9.60 2.23
N TRP A 71 -1.57 -8.60 1.40
CA TRP A 71 -2.56 -7.84 0.65
C TRP A 71 -3.23 -8.67 -0.44
N SER A 72 -4.56 -8.65 -0.47
CA SER A 72 -5.36 -9.41 -1.43
C SER A 72 -6.34 -8.53 -2.20
N THR A 73 -6.95 -9.10 -3.23
CA THR A 73 -8.01 -8.40 -3.99
C THR A 73 -9.25 -8.22 -3.12
N GLU A 74 -9.52 -9.17 -2.24
CA GLU A 74 -10.64 -9.15 -1.29
C GLU A 74 -10.46 -8.01 -0.28
N ALA A 75 -9.25 -7.80 0.26
CA ALA A 75 -8.96 -6.67 1.14
C ALA A 75 -9.15 -5.32 0.44
N ALA A 76 -8.68 -5.21 -0.81
CA ALA A 76 -8.92 -4.01 -1.60
C ALA A 76 -10.42 -3.77 -1.86
N GLN A 77 -11.18 -4.83 -2.15
CA GLN A 77 -12.62 -4.75 -2.36
C GLN A 77 -13.36 -4.35 -1.07
N GLU A 78 -12.96 -4.87 0.08
CA GLU A 78 -13.54 -4.48 1.37
C GLU A 78 -13.41 -2.97 1.61
N VAL A 79 -12.23 -2.40 1.32
CA VAL A 79 -12.04 -0.94 1.41
C VAL A 79 -12.98 -0.20 0.45
N LYS A 80 -13.13 -0.68 -0.80
CA LYS A 80 -14.06 -0.07 -1.77
C LYS A 80 -15.52 -0.17 -1.32
N ASP A 81 -15.92 -1.25 -0.68
CA ASP A 81 -17.28 -1.43 -0.15
C ASP A 81 -17.56 -0.45 1.01
N ILE A 82 -16.56 -0.19 1.85
CA ILE A 82 -16.63 0.84 2.88
C ILE A 82 -16.70 2.23 2.23
N GLU A 83 -15.88 2.49 1.21
CA GLU A 83 -15.85 3.76 0.49
C GLU A 83 -17.20 4.08 -0.16
N ALA A 84 -17.92 3.09 -0.66
CA ALA A 84 -19.27 3.28 -1.19
C ALA A 84 -20.25 3.87 -0.15
N THR A 85 -19.99 3.67 1.14
CA THR A 85 -20.77 4.25 2.24
C THR A 85 -20.23 5.60 2.69
N THR A 86 -18.89 5.75 2.80
CA THR A 86 -18.26 6.98 3.30
C THR A 86 -18.13 8.08 2.24
N ASN A 87 -18.15 7.71 0.96
CA ASN A 87 -17.82 8.54 -0.19
C ASN A 87 -16.45 9.24 -0.05
N HIS A 88 -15.51 8.60 0.66
CA HIS A 88 -14.17 9.12 0.89
C HIS A 88 -13.17 7.98 1.10
N ASP A 89 -12.14 7.96 0.24
CA ASP A 89 -11.13 6.91 0.13
C ASP A 89 -10.27 6.70 1.39
N VAL A 90 -9.68 7.76 1.95
CA VAL A 90 -8.85 7.66 3.17
C VAL A 90 -9.71 7.31 4.38
N LYS A 91 -10.94 7.83 4.47
CA LYS A 91 -11.86 7.43 5.54
C LYS A 91 -12.22 5.94 5.46
N ALA A 92 -12.33 5.40 4.25
CA ALA A 92 -12.56 3.97 4.06
C ALA A 92 -11.39 3.11 4.55
N VAL A 93 -10.15 3.57 4.34
CA VAL A 93 -8.95 2.94 4.90
C VAL A 93 -8.96 2.96 6.43
N GLU A 94 -9.33 4.08 7.05
CA GLU A 94 -9.47 4.18 8.51
C GLU A 94 -10.46 3.13 9.04
N TYR A 95 -11.65 3.06 8.47
CA TYR A 95 -12.68 2.09 8.86
C TYR A 95 -12.25 0.63 8.63
N TYR A 96 -11.54 0.35 7.53
CA TYR A 96 -10.99 -0.97 7.28
C TYR A 96 -10.06 -1.42 8.40
N ILE A 97 -9.13 -0.54 8.83
CA ILE A 97 -8.23 -0.85 9.95
C ILE A 97 -9.02 -1.04 11.24
N LYS A 98 -9.94 -0.12 11.56
CA LYS A 98 -10.79 -0.19 12.76
C LYS A 98 -11.55 -1.53 12.85
N ARG A 99 -12.12 -2.02 11.74
CA ARG A 99 -12.84 -3.31 11.69
C ARG A 99 -11.97 -4.53 12.01
N HIS A 100 -10.67 -4.44 11.78
CA HIS A 100 -9.74 -5.54 12.04
C HIS A 100 -9.15 -5.52 13.46
N LEU A 101 -9.19 -4.38 14.17
CA LEU A 101 -8.62 -4.26 15.52
C LEU A 101 -9.23 -5.22 16.57
N PRO A 102 -10.56 -5.42 16.65
CA PRO A 102 -11.14 -6.31 17.65
C PRO A 102 -10.69 -7.77 17.52
N GLN A 103 -10.41 -8.23 16.29
CA GLN A 103 -9.91 -9.59 16.05
C GLN A 103 -8.49 -9.80 16.59
N LEU A 104 -7.77 -8.70 16.81
CA LEU A 104 -6.42 -8.67 17.36
C LEU A 104 -6.41 -8.33 18.87
N GLY A 105 -7.59 -8.13 19.48
CA GLY A 105 -7.73 -7.64 20.86
C GLY A 105 -7.10 -6.26 21.03
N LEU A 106 -7.37 -5.34 20.09
CA LEU A 106 -6.85 -3.97 20.03
C LEU A 106 -7.98 -2.93 19.95
N GLU A 107 -9.19 -3.29 20.37
CA GLU A 107 -10.34 -2.38 20.40
C GLU A 107 -10.09 -1.10 21.21
N GLU A 108 -9.22 -1.17 22.23
CA GLU A 108 -8.87 -0.03 23.09
C GLU A 108 -8.10 1.08 22.36
N ILE A 109 -7.50 0.78 21.21
CA ILE A 109 -6.78 1.75 20.39
C ILE A 109 -7.53 2.19 19.12
N GLU A 110 -8.80 1.80 18.96
CA GLU A 110 -9.58 2.06 17.75
C GLU A 110 -9.65 3.56 17.40
N GLU A 111 -9.85 4.41 18.40
CA GLU A 111 -9.95 5.86 18.22
C GLU A 111 -8.60 6.54 17.97
N TYR A 112 -7.49 5.79 18.00
CA TYR A 112 -6.17 6.29 17.62
C TYR A 112 -5.82 6.05 16.15
N VAL A 113 -6.64 5.29 15.40
CA VAL A 113 -6.49 5.17 13.95
C VAL A 113 -6.72 6.54 13.32
N HIS A 114 -5.80 7.00 12.46
CA HIS A 114 -5.81 8.33 11.85
C HIS A 114 -5.75 9.52 12.85
N PHE A 115 -5.30 9.29 14.09
CA PHE A 115 -5.31 10.34 15.12
C PHE A 115 -4.46 11.56 14.73
N GLY A 116 -5.08 12.74 14.70
CA GLY A 116 -4.39 14.00 14.44
C GLY A 116 -3.83 14.15 13.02
N LEU A 117 -4.15 13.22 12.12
CA LEU A 117 -3.74 13.28 10.71
C LEU A 117 -4.81 13.97 9.87
N THR A 118 -4.37 14.51 8.72
CA THR A 118 -5.23 14.77 7.57
C THR A 118 -4.99 13.70 6.50
N SER A 119 -5.95 13.54 5.58
CA SER A 119 -5.81 12.64 4.43
C SER A 119 -4.55 12.91 3.60
N GLN A 120 -4.05 14.14 3.61
CA GLN A 120 -2.83 14.51 2.91
C GLN A 120 -1.56 13.98 3.58
N ASP A 121 -1.54 13.74 4.89
CA ASP A 121 -0.39 13.12 5.55
C ASP A 121 -0.21 11.68 5.05
N VAL A 122 -1.33 10.98 4.87
CA VAL A 122 -1.35 9.62 4.31
C VAL A 122 -0.96 9.64 2.83
N ASN A 123 -1.62 10.48 2.02
CA ASN A 123 -1.37 10.53 0.58
C ASN A 123 0.05 10.97 0.22
N ASN A 124 0.54 12.03 0.86
CA ASN A 124 1.87 12.57 0.59
C ASN A 124 2.99 11.69 1.16
N THR A 125 2.67 10.65 1.93
CA THR A 125 3.61 9.61 2.35
C THR A 125 3.48 8.36 1.48
N ALA A 126 2.26 7.97 1.11
CA ALA A 126 1.99 6.81 0.27
C ALA A 126 2.53 6.97 -1.15
N PHE A 127 2.27 8.11 -1.83
CA PHE A 127 2.72 8.32 -3.21
C PHE A 127 4.25 8.30 -3.37
N PRO A 128 5.05 9.03 -2.55
CA PRO A 128 6.50 8.93 -2.65
C PRO A 128 7.02 7.52 -2.37
N LEU A 129 6.39 6.80 -1.44
CA LEU A 129 6.76 5.43 -1.12
C LEU A 129 6.47 4.47 -2.29
N MET A 130 5.28 4.59 -2.91
CA MET A 130 4.91 3.87 -4.13
C MET A 130 5.91 4.11 -5.25
N LEU A 131 6.25 5.38 -5.51
CA LEU A 131 7.22 5.74 -6.55
C LEU A 131 8.60 5.16 -6.25
N ARG A 132 9.09 5.30 -5.02
CA ARG A 132 10.40 4.78 -4.61
C ARG A 132 10.49 3.28 -4.81
N GLU A 133 9.49 2.53 -4.36
CA GLU A 133 9.50 1.06 -4.48
C GLU A 133 9.29 0.62 -5.95
N ALA A 134 8.46 1.30 -6.75
CA ALA A 134 8.38 1.05 -8.20
C ALA A 134 9.72 1.28 -8.91
N LEU A 135 10.46 2.33 -8.51
CA LEU A 135 11.77 2.62 -9.07
C LEU A 135 12.79 1.55 -8.71
N HIS A 136 12.87 1.17 -7.44
CA HIS A 136 13.87 0.23 -6.95
C HIS A 136 13.60 -1.21 -7.36
N GLU A 137 12.33 -1.64 -7.35
CA GLU A 137 11.97 -3.04 -7.59
C GLU A 137 11.72 -3.35 -9.07
N VAL A 138 11.40 -2.36 -9.90
CA VAL A 138 11.04 -2.58 -11.32
C VAL A 138 11.90 -1.78 -12.27
N TYR A 139 11.89 -0.45 -12.16
CA TYR A 139 12.49 0.42 -13.18
C TYR A 139 14.02 0.31 -13.24
N LEU A 140 14.70 0.50 -12.10
CA LEU A 140 16.17 0.49 -12.04
C LEU A 140 16.76 -0.88 -12.42
N PRO A 141 16.23 -2.02 -11.95
CA PRO A 141 16.70 -3.33 -12.41
C PRO A 141 16.57 -3.50 -13.92
N THR A 142 15.44 -3.08 -14.50
CA THR A 142 15.21 -3.16 -15.95
C THR A 142 16.18 -2.27 -16.74
N LEU A 143 16.44 -1.06 -16.24
CA LEU A 143 17.42 -0.15 -16.84
C LEU A 143 18.85 -0.73 -16.77
N GLN A 144 19.23 -1.32 -15.65
CA GLN A 144 20.54 -1.96 -15.48
C GLN A 144 20.73 -3.13 -16.43
N GLN A 145 19.70 -3.94 -16.65
CA GLN A 145 19.73 -5.03 -17.64
C GLN A 145 19.99 -4.51 -19.05
N LEU A 146 19.34 -3.42 -19.45
CA LEU A 146 19.58 -2.79 -20.75
C LEU A 146 21.01 -2.26 -20.87
N ILE A 147 21.52 -1.58 -19.84
CA ILE A 147 22.89 -1.07 -19.82
C ILE A 147 23.90 -2.21 -19.99
N GLU A 148 23.68 -3.34 -19.31
CA GLU A 148 24.57 -4.49 -19.41
C GLU A 148 24.54 -5.14 -20.79
N GLN A 149 23.35 -5.29 -21.39
CA GLN A 149 23.21 -5.77 -22.77
C GLN A 149 23.97 -4.89 -23.76
N LEU A 150 23.87 -3.56 -23.63
CA LEU A 150 24.60 -2.63 -24.50
C LEU A 150 26.12 -2.74 -24.32
N ARG A 151 26.61 -2.93 -23.09
CA ARG A 151 28.03 -3.15 -22.82
C ARG A 151 28.56 -4.43 -23.45
N GLN A 152 27.79 -5.52 -23.39
CA GLN A 152 28.15 -6.79 -24.01
C GLN A 152 28.30 -6.63 -25.52
N LEU A 153 27.29 -6.04 -26.18
CA LEU A 153 27.33 -5.77 -27.62
C LEU A 153 28.53 -4.89 -28.01
N ALA A 154 28.86 -3.88 -27.20
CA ALA A 154 30.00 -3.01 -27.46
C ALA A 154 31.36 -3.71 -27.34
N ASN A 155 31.49 -4.71 -26.45
CA ASN A 155 32.72 -5.49 -26.29
C ASN A 155 32.89 -6.56 -27.39
N GLU A 156 31.80 -6.96 -28.05
CA GLU A 156 31.81 -7.95 -29.14
C GLU A 156 32.14 -7.35 -30.52
N TRP A 157 32.01 -6.02 -30.66
CA TRP A 157 32.33 -5.26 -31.87
C TRP A 157 33.82 -4.93 -31.99
#